data_AF-A0A420PKE4-F1
#
_entry.id   AF-A0A420PKE4-F1
#
_cell.length_a   1.000
_cell.length_b   1.000
_cell.length_c   1.000
_cell.angle_alpha   90.00
_cell.angle_beta   90.00
_cell.angle_gamma   90.00
#
_symmetry.space_group_name_H-M   'P 1'
#
loop_
_entity.id
_entity.type
_entity.pdbx_description
1 polymer ?
#
loop_
_entity_poly.entity_id
_entity_poly.type
_entity_poly.pdbx_seq_one_letter_code
_entity_poly.pdbx_strand_id
1 'polypeptide(L)'
;MRRGLIHRQFDRGRGNPSVSWCNKEQCDYEFVIFTNPVLYLGNRPKSSQGLHADVYFHDFANAMVTKLFAPEDSKAKKRKALEILSFVDSPPVRVAFSHFMEWYNLLGFKLSDRQFSRALVAVQPVFQGLMFGVKTAARIEAIHEYIVPETEDMKQWTPSQLILRFLVWCEIWRQQKTSRSESWRLGSSRTATEFLTAVLLNYKMMWREGCLHTSTTETNLVWDRVWDDWLRKYSLQEIDEVVNGEFFYPRDQLDMSEEEVYKEVGYLGGIGQCDDVYRPVKCFLGYAEDRLMHL
;
A
#
# COMPACT_ATOMS: atom_id res chain seq x y z
N MET A 1 -0.80 -28.11 -13.59
CA MET A 1 -0.32 -27.94 -12.19
C MET A 1 -0.11 -26.48 -11.79
N ARG A 2 0.70 -25.66 -12.52
CA ARG A 2 0.94 -24.25 -12.18
C ARG A 2 -0.33 -23.37 -12.12
N ARG A 3 -1.24 -23.46 -13.10
CA ARG A 3 -2.50 -22.69 -13.11
C ARG A 3 -3.35 -22.92 -11.84
N GLY A 4 -3.46 -24.16 -11.38
CA GLY A 4 -4.17 -24.49 -10.13
C GLY A 4 -3.44 -24.02 -8.87
N LEU A 5 -2.10 -23.90 -8.89
CA LEU A 5 -1.35 -23.25 -7.81
C LEU A 5 -1.68 -21.75 -7.74
N ILE A 6 -1.64 -21.05 -8.89
CA ILE A 6 -1.92 -19.62 -8.97
C ILE A 6 -3.33 -19.27 -8.50
N HIS A 7 -4.35 -20.02 -8.94
CA HIS A 7 -5.72 -19.80 -8.47
C HIS A 7 -5.83 -19.94 -6.94
N ARG A 8 -5.24 -20.98 -6.35
CA ARG A 8 -5.19 -21.13 -4.88
C ARG A 8 -4.46 -19.99 -4.18
N GLN A 9 -3.44 -19.41 -4.81
CA GLN A 9 -2.76 -18.24 -4.26
C GLN A 9 -3.63 -16.99 -4.32
N PHE A 10 -4.41 -16.79 -5.40
CA PHE A 10 -5.36 -15.69 -5.49
C PHE A 10 -6.41 -15.77 -4.38
N ASP A 11 -6.98 -16.95 -4.13
CA ASP A 11 -7.96 -17.16 -3.06
C ASP A 11 -7.38 -16.81 -1.66
N ARG A 12 -6.09 -17.06 -1.46
CA ARG A 12 -5.36 -16.77 -0.21
C ARG A 12 -4.84 -15.32 -0.12
N GLY A 13 -5.08 -14.50 -1.15
CA GLY A 13 -4.78 -13.07 -1.14
C GLY A 13 -3.59 -12.62 -1.98
N ARG A 14 -3.08 -13.44 -2.90
CA ARG A 14 -2.19 -12.96 -3.98
C ARG A 14 -2.97 -12.00 -4.88
N GLY A 15 -2.34 -10.91 -5.31
CA GLY A 15 -2.94 -9.98 -6.27
C GLY A 15 -3.32 -10.69 -7.57
N ASN A 16 -4.59 -10.52 -7.98
CA ASN A 16 -5.08 -11.02 -9.26
C ASN A 16 -4.94 -9.91 -10.32
N PRO A 17 -4.06 -10.08 -11.33
CA PRO A 17 -3.84 -9.04 -12.34
C PRO A 17 -5.04 -8.79 -13.26
N SER A 18 -6.05 -9.67 -13.26
CA SER A 18 -7.30 -9.46 -14.01
C SER A 18 -8.26 -8.47 -13.32
N VAL A 19 -7.96 -8.07 -12.08
CA VAL A 19 -8.72 -7.06 -11.35
C VAL A 19 -7.86 -5.81 -11.30
N SER A 20 -8.34 -4.69 -11.83
CA SER A 20 -7.63 -3.42 -11.80
C SER A 20 -8.24 -2.47 -10.77
N TRP A 21 -7.41 -1.66 -10.13
CA TRP A 21 -7.80 -0.55 -9.28
C TRP A 21 -8.39 0.61 -10.08
N CYS A 22 -7.88 0.85 -11.29
CA CYS A 22 -8.36 1.91 -12.18
C CYS A 22 -9.68 1.58 -12.88
N ASN A 23 -10.28 0.40 -12.63
CA ASN A 23 -11.52 -0.09 -13.25
C ASN A 23 -11.49 -0.21 -14.78
N LYS A 24 -10.31 -0.06 -15.41
CA LYS A 24 -10.13 -0.35 -16.83
C LYS A 24 -9.98 -1.86 -17.00
N GLU A 25 -10.87 -2.48 -17.78
CA GLU A 25 -10.71 -3.88 -18.17
C GLU A 25 -9.36 -4.06 -18.87
N GLN A 26 -8.55 -5.01 -18.38
CA GLN A 26 -7.22 -5.32 -18.91
C GLN A 26 -6.25 -4.12 -18.90
N CYS A 27 -6.02 -3.53 -17.72
CA CYS A 27 -4.97 -2.52 -17.54
C CYS A 27 -3.58 -3.16 -17.49
N ASP A 28 -2.79 -2.97 -18.55
CA ASP A 28 -1.42 -3.49 -18.65
C ASP A 28 -0.44 -2.81 -17.69
N TYR A 29 -0.73 -1.60 -17.22
CA TYR A 29 0.15 -0.87 -16.30
C TYR A 29 0.16 -1.52 -14.91
N GLU A 30 -1.02 -1.72 -14.32
CA GLU A 30 -1.13 -2.33 -12.99
C GLU A 30 -0.71 -3.81 -13.00
N PHE A 31 -0.79 -4.48 -14.15
CA PHE A 31 -0.26 -5.84 -14.31
C PHE A 31 1.20 -5.93 -13.84
N VAL A 32 2.01 -4.90 -14.10
CA VAL A 32 3.43 -4.86 -13.73
C VAL A 32 3.64 -5.01 -12.21
N ILE A 33 2.72 -4.49 -11.39
CA ILE A 33 2.78 -4.57 -9.91
C ILE A 33 2.80 -6.03 -9.42
N PHE A 34 2.14 -6.93 -10.14
CA PHE A 34 1.91 -8.32 -9.74
C PHE A 34 2.78 -9.33 -10.49
N THR A 35 3.47 -8.88 -11.54
CA THR A 35 4.34 -9.71 -12.36
C THR A 35 5.63 -10.11 -11.66
N ASN A 36 6.30 -11.12 -12.22
CA ASN A 36 7.62 -11.53 -11.75
C ASN A 36 8.63 -10.39 -11.98
N PRO A 37 9.20 -9.79 -10.92
CA PRO A 37 10.23 -8.78 -11.09
C PRO A 37 11.54 -9.43 -11.55
N VAL A 38 12.53 -8.63 -11.95
CA VAL A 38 13.91 -9.12 -12.12
C VAL A 38 14.59 -9.26 -10.75
N LEU A 39 14.34 -8.29 -9.87
CA LEU A 39 14.91 -8.19 -8.54
C LEU A 39 13.83 -8.21 -7.47
N TYR A 40 14.07 -8.99 -6.42
CA TYR A 40 13.25 -9.07 -5.23
C TYR A 40 14.09 -8.79 -3.98
N LEU A 41 13.48 -8.13 -3.01
CA LEU A 41 14.12 -7.78 -1.75
C LEU A 41 13.92 -8.88 -0.70
N GLY A 42 15.00 -9.58 -0.34
CA GLY A 42 15.04 -10.58 0.72
C GLY A 42 15.56 -10.03 2.06
N ASN A 43 15.40 -10.82 3.12
CA ASN A 43 15.97 -10.53 4.43
C ASN A 43 17.34 -11.18 4.58
N ARG A 44 18.32 -10.43 5.07
CA ARG A 44 19.56 -11.06 5.56
C ARG A 44 19.27 -11.76 6.88
N PRO A 45 19.99 -12.86 7.20
CA PRO A 45 19.83 -13.55 8.47
C PRO A 45 20.07 -12.63 9.67
N LYS A 46 21.04 -11.71 9.57
CA LYS A 46 21.39 -10.72 10.60
C LYS A 46 21.76 -9.38 9.96
N SER A 47 21.47 -8.30 10.68
CA SER A 47 21.90 -6.93 10.40
C SER A 47 23.39 -6.75 10.69
N SER A 48 23.94 -5.58 10.37
CA SER A 48 25.31 -5.18 10.75
C SER A 48 25.53 -5.20 12.27
N GLN A 49 24.46 -5.07 13.05
CA GLN A 49 24.45 -5.11 14.51
C GLN A 49 24.17 -6.51 15.09
N GLY A 50 24.00 -7.53 14.23
CA GLY A 50 23.75 -8.92 14.64
C GLY A 50 22.29 -9.25 14.95
N LEU A 51 21.35 -8.34 14.70
CA LEU A 51 19.90 -8.54 14.92
C LEU A 51 19.21 -9.14 13.71
N HIS A 52 18.20 -9.98 13.91
CA HIS A 52 17.39 -10.53 12.82
C HIS A 52 16.52 -9.44 12.18
N ALA A 53 16.36 -9.46 10.86
CA ALA A 53 15.55 -8.49 10.12
C ALA A 53 14.09 -8.45 10.62
N ASP A 54 13.55 -9.58 11.07
CA ASP A 54 12.19 -9.68 11.59
C ASP A 54 11.97 -8.79 12.84
N VAL A 55 13.00 -8.55 13.65
CA VAL A 55 12.91 -7.66 14.83
C VAL A 55 12.52 -6.25 14.39
N TYR A 56 13.16 -5.72 13.35
CA TYR A 56 12.86 -4.39 12.82
C TYR A 56 11.44 -4.29 12.26
N PHE A 57 10.96 -5.32 11.57
CA PHE A 57 9.58 -5.36 11.09
C PHE A 57 8.58 -5.43 12.24
N HIS A 58 8.83 -6.25 13.26
CA HIS A 58 7.96 -6.36 14.43
C HIS A 58 7.91 -5.07 15.25
N ASP A 59 9.06 -4.42 15.48
CA ASP A 59 9.12 -3.13 16.18
C ASP A 59 8.37 -2.05 15.41
N PHE A 60 8.55 -1.99 14.08
CA PHE A 60 7.80 -1.10 13.22
C PHE A 60 6.29 -1.36 13.31
N ALA A 61 5.85 -2.60 13.17
CA ALA A 61 4.44 -2.95 13.20
C ALA A 61 3.81 -2.60 14.56
N ASN A 62 4.46 -2.94 15.67
CA ASN A 62 4.00 -2.60 17.01
C ASN A 62 3.89 -1.09 17.22
N ALA A 63 4.87 -0.32 16.74
CA ALA A 63 4.85 1.14 16.79
C ALA A 63 3.68 1.71 15.97
N MET A 64 3.46 1.20 14.75
CA MET A 64 2.34 1.63 13.90
C MET A 64 0.99 1.28 14.51
N VAL A 65 0.82 0.10 15.13
CA VAL A 65 -0.42 -0.24 15.84
C VAL A 65 -0.73 0.80 16.91
N THR A 66 0.25 1.10 17.78
CA THR A 66 0.05 2.07 18.87
C THR A 66 -0.18 3.49 18.38
N LYS A 67 0.45 3.89 17.26
CA LYS A 67 0.34 5.24 16.70
C LYS A 67 -0.96 5.47 15.92
N LEU A 68 -1.42 4.48 15.16
CA LEU A 68 -2.53 4.66 14.22
C LEU A 68 -3.86 4.13 14.77
N PHE A 69 -3.83 3.20 15.70
CA PHE A 69 -5.02 2.54 16.22
C PHE A 69 -5.11 2.65 17.74
N ALA A 70 -6.34 2.54 18.25
CA ALA A 70 -6.62 2.38 19.68
C ALA A 70 -7.08 0.93 19.94
N PRO A 71 -6.16 -0.05 19.99
CA PRO A 71 -6.54 -1.43 20.25
C PRO A 71 -7.13 -1.57 21.66
N GLU A 72 -8.23 -2.30 21.77
CA GLU A 72 -8.95 -2.51 23.04
C GLU A 72 -8.14 -3.35 24.03
N ASP A 73 -7.39 -4.34 23.53
CA ASP A 73 -6.57 -5.23 24.36
C ASP A 73 -5.26 -5.69 23.68
N SER A 74 -4.51 -6.53 24.41
CA SER A 74 -3.23 -7.08 23.92
C SER A 74 -3.38 -8.07 22.75
N LYS A 75 -4.53 -8.73 22.61
CA LYS A 75 -4.83 -9.69 21.54
C LYS A 75 -5.14 -8.93 20.25
N ALA A 76 -6.00 -7.94 20.32
CA ALA A 76 -6.30 -7.00 19.24
C ALA A 76 -5.01 -6.31 18.76
N LYS A 77 -4.14 -5.86 19.69
CA LYS A 77 -2.84 -5.28 19.34
C LYS A 77 -1.97 -6.25 18.53
N LYS A 78 -1.85 -7.51 18.97
CA LYS A 78 -1.05 -8.54 18.26
C LYS A 78 -1.62 -8.84 16.88
N ARG A 79 -2.95 -8.96 16.77
CA ARG A 79 -3.63 -9.17 15.49
C ARG A 79 -3.34 -8.01 14.53
N LYS A 80 -3.55 -6.76 14.95
CA LYS A 80 -3.29 -5.61 14.07
C LYS A 80 -1.82 -5.50 13.67
N ALA A 81 -0.90 -5.90 14.55
CA ALA A 81 0.51 -5.98 14.20
C ALA A 81 0.76 -7.02 13.10
N LEU A 82 0.13 -8.19 13.16
CA LEU A 82 0.21 -9.21 12.10
C LEU A 82 -0.40 -8.70 10.77
N GLU A 83 -1.52 -7.97 10.82
CA GLU A 83 -2.10 -7.36 9.63
C GLU A 83 -1.15 -6.35 8.98
N ILE A 84 -0.53 -5.47 9.78
CA ILE A 84 0.50 -4.53 9.31
C ILE A 84 1.71 -5.27 8.74
N LEU A 85 2.21 -6.31 9.44
CA LEU A 85 3.33 -7.11 8.96
C LEU A 85 3.01 -7.77 7.62
N SER A 86 1.81 -8.34 7.47
CA SER A 86 1.39 -8.98 6.24
C SER A 86 1.44 -8.02 5.05
N PHE A 87 1.03 -6.75 5.24
CA PHE A 87 1.13 -5.73 4.21
C PHE A 87 2.58 -5.33 3.93
N VAL A 88 3.32 -4.94 4.97
CA VAL A 88 4.69 -4.42 4.84
C VAL A 88 5.61 -5.46 4.22
N ASP A 89 5.51 -6.70 4.67
CA ASP A 89 6.32 -7.84 4.21
C ASP A 89 5.83 -8.42 2.87
N SER A 90 4.80 -7.84 2.26
CA SER A 90 4.21 -8.39 1.04
C SER A 90 5.14 -8.27 -0.17
N PRO A 91 5.04 -9.22 -1.13
CA PRO A 91 5.91 -9.21 -2.30
C PRO A 91 5.86 -7.90 -3.11
N PRO A 92 4.68 -7.27 -3.38
CA PRO A 92 4.64 -6.01 -4.12
C PRO A 92 5.32 -4.84 -3.40
N VAL A 93 5.22 -4.73 -2.07
CA VAL A 93 5.88 -3.67 -1.29
C VAL A 93 7.40 -3.83 -1.33
N ARG A 94 7.87 -5.08 -1.18
CA ARG A 94 9.30 -5.42 -1.30
C ARG A 94 9.87 -5.11 -2.68
N VAL A 95 9.11 -5.38 -3.74
CA VAL A 95 9.48 -5.04 -5.12
C VAL A 95 9.52 -3.53 -5.32
N ALA A 96 8.52 -2.80 -4.82
CA ALA A 96 8.50 -1.34 -4.89
C ALA A 96 9.74 -0.72 -4.23
N PHE A 97 10.16 -1.24 -3.06
CA PHE A 97 11.38 -0.76 -2.41
C PHE A 97 12.66 -1.13 -3.18
N SER A 98 12.72 -2.34 -3.75
CA SER A 98 13.86 -2.75 -4.60
C SER A 98 14.06 -1.79 -5.76
N HIS A 99 12.97 -1.46 -6.47
CA HIS A 99 13.00 -0.47 -7.54
C HIS A 99 13.33 0.94 -7.07
N PHE A 100 12.81 1.35 -5.91
CA PHE A 100 13.17 2.63 -5.31
C PHE A 100 14.69 2.72 -5.10
N MET A 101 15.30 1.72 -4.46
CA MET A 101 16.74 1.73 -4.16
C MET A 101 17.61 1.59 -5.42
N GLU A 102 17.20 0.80 -6.40
CA GLU A 102 17.87 0.69 -7.69
C GLU A 102 18.04 2.06 -8.35
N TRP A 103 16.93 2.77 -8.57
CA TRP A 103 16.94 4.08 -9.20
C TRP A 103 17.56 5.15 -8.31
N TYR A 104 17.31 5.10 -7.01
CA TYR A 104 17.93 6.03 -6.05
C TYR A 104 19.46 5.97 -6.11
N ASN A 105 20.02 4.76 -6.23
CA ASN A 105 21.46 4.55 -6.35
C ASN A 105 21.96 4.90 -7.76
N LEU A 106 21.25 4.51 -8.81
CA LEU A 106 21.62 4.77 -10.21
C LEU A 106 21.70 6.27 -10.51
N LEU A 107 20.77 7.06 -9.97
CA LEU A 107 20.74 8.52 -10.09
C LEU A 107 21.70 9.22 -9.10
N GLY A 108 22.44 8.46 -8.28
CA GLY A 108 23.47 8.99 -7.40
C GLY A 108 22.95 9.77 -6.18
N PHE A 109 21.70 9.56 -5.77
CA PHE A 109 21.13 10.29 -4.64
C PHE A 109 21.74 9.85 -3.30
N LYS A 110 22.02 10.83 -2.43
CA LYS A 110 22.62 10.64 -1.10
C LYS A 110 22.01 11.60 -0.07
N LEU A 111 20.68 11.58 0.05
CA LEU A 111 19.99 12.39 1.06
C LEU A 111 20.32 11.86 2.46
N SER A 112 20.66 12.77 3.37
CA SER A 112 20.68 12.48 4.81
C SER A 112 19.28 12.08 5.31
N ASP A 113 19.20 11.40 6.45
CA ASP A 113 17.92 11.03 7.08
C ASP A 113 16.99 12.22 7.22
N ARG A 114 17.51 13.38 7.66
CA ARG A 114 16.71 14.61 7.80
C ARG A 114 16.17 15.11 6.47
N GLN A 115 16.98 15.09 5.41
CA GLN A 115 16.54 15.48 4.07
C GLN A 115 15.52 14.49 3.51
N PHE A 116 15.72 13.19 3.75
CA PHE A 116 14.81 12.15 3.32
C PHE A 116 13.44 12.28 4.01
N SER A 117 13.41 12.46 5.33
CA SER A 117 12.17 12.69 6.08
C SER A 117 11.44 13.96 5.63
N ARG A 118 12.17 15.03 5.31
CA ARG A 118 11.57 16.25 4.72
C ARG A 118 10.96 15.99 3.35
N ALA A 119 11.65 15.23 2.49
CA ALA A 119 11.11 14.84 1.19
C ALA A 119 9.84 13.97 1.34
N LEU A 120 9.83 13.04 2.30
CA LEU A 120 8.64 12.24 2.63
C LEU A 120 7.45 13.11 3.02
N VAL A 121 7.64 14.13 3.86
CA VAL A 121 6.56 15.06 4.24
C VAL A 121 6.11 15.90 3.04
N ALA A 122 7.05 16.39 2.24
CA ALA A 122 6.75 17.25 1.09
C ALA A 122 5.92 16.55 0.00
N VAL A 123 6.04 15.22 -0.16
CA VAL A 123 5.25 14.48 -1.15
C VAL A 123 3.83 14.15 -0.71
N GLN A 124 3.52 14.23 0.60
CA GLN A 124 2.23 13.78 1.12
C GLN A 124 1.02 14.46 0.46
N PRO A 125 0.99 15.80 0.27
CA PRO A 125 -0.16 16.45 -0.37
C PRO A 125 -0.34 16.04 -1.83
N VAL A 126 0.78 15.86 -2.55
CA VAL A 126 0.76 15.42 -3.96
C VAL A 126 0.22 14.00 -4.06
N PHE A 127 0.74 13.10 -3.21
CA PHE A 127 0.26 11.72 -3.12
C PHE A 127 -1.24 11.66 -2.78
N GLN A 128 -1.68 12.48 -1.81
CA GLN A 128 -3.08 12.50 -1.41
C GLN A 128 -4.00 12.96 -2.55
N GLY A 129 -3.64 14.05 -3.23
CA GLY A 129 -4.39 14.53 -4.38
C GLY A 129 -4.43 13.52 -5.53
N LEU A 130 -3.35 12.76 -5.71
CA LEU A 130 -3.23 11.73 -6.74
C LEU A 130 -4.06 10.48 -6.42
N MET A 131 -3.99 9.95 -5.19
CA MET A 131 -4.59 8.65 -4.88
C MET A 131 -6.01 8.71 -4.30
N PHE A 132 -6.37 9.80 -3.60
CA PHE A 132 -7.64 9.90 -2.86
C PHE A 132 -8.61 10.94 -3.41
N GLY A 133 -8.22 11.77 -4.38
CA GLY A 133 -9.18 12.63 -5.04
C GLY A 133 -10.07 11.88 -6.04
N VAL A 134 -11.06 12.57 -6.62
CA VAL A 134 -11.95 12.07 -7.70
C VAL A 134 -11.18 11.37 -8.83
N LYS A 135 -11.46 10.08 -9.07
CA LYS A 135 -10.83 9.31 -10.15
C LYS A 135 -11.26 9.84 -11.52
N THR A 136 -10.38 10.56 -12.20
CA THR A 136 -10.56 11.02 -13.59
C THR A 136 -9.58 10.29 -14.51
N ALA A 137 -9.87 10.24 -15.81
CA ALA A 137 -8.98 9.61 -16.80
C ALA A 137 -7.55 10.19 -16.74
N ALA A 138 -7.42 11.53 -16.75
CA ALA A 138 -6.13 12.20 -16.67
C ALA A 138 -5.35 11.86 -15.38
N ARG A 139 -6.05 11.64 -14.26
CA ARG A 139 -5.40 11.24 -13.01
C ARG A 139 -4.94 9.79 -13.05
N ILE A 140 -5.72 8.90 -13.65
CA ILE A 140 -5.34 7.51 -13.85
C ILE A 140 -4.10 7.43 -14.75
N GLU A 141 -4.05 8.22 -15.82
CA GLU A 141 -2.87 8.33 -16.69
C GLU A 141 -1.63 8.80 -15.91
N ALA A 142 -1.76 9.87 -15.12
CA ALA A 142 -0.66 10.33 -14.26
C ALA A 142 -0.20 9.27 -13.23
N ILE A 143 -1.12 8.44 -12.71
CA ILE A 143 -0.76 7.32 -11.84
C ILE A 143 0.00 6.24 -12.61
N HIS A 144 -0.43 5.90 -13.82
CA HIS A 144 0.23 4.91 -14.66
C HIS A 144 1.66 5.29 -15.02
N GLU A 145 1.94 6.58 -15.22
CA GLU A 145 3.31 7.10 -15.41
C GLU A 145 4.23 6.78 -14.22
N TYR A 146 3.70 6.69 -13.00
CA TYR A 146 4.48 6.25 -11.84
C TYR A 146 4.68 4.73 -11.77
N ILE A 147 3.79 3.93 -12.36
CA ILE A 147 3.91 2.46 -12.35
C ILE A 147 4.94 2.00 -13.38
N VAL A 148 4.74 2.43 -14.64
CA VAL A 148 5.56 2.08 -15.81
C VAL A 148 6.11 3.36 -16.45
N PRO A 149 7.04 4.05 -15.79
CA PRO A 149 7.66 5.25 -16.35
C PRO A 149 8.54 4.92 -17.55
N GLU A 150 8.63 5.85 -18.51
CA GLU A 150 9.64 5.77 -19.55
C GLU A 150 11.04 5.94 -18.94
N THR A 151 11.98 5.09 -19.38
CA THR A 151 13.33 5.05 -18.77
C THR A 151 14.08 6.37 -18.94
N GLU A 152 13.88 7.09 -20.05
CA GLU A 152 14.50 8.40 -20.28
C GLU A 152 13.94 9.46 -19.32
N ASP A 153 12.64 9.43 -19.05
CA ASP A 153 12.02 10.34 -18.08
C ASP A 153 12.55 10.09 -16.66
N MET A 154 12.73 8.81 -16.29
CA MET A 154 13.27 8.43 -14.99
C MET A 154 14.66 9.00 -14.71
N LYS A 155 15.49 9.22 -15.76
CA LYS A 155 16.83 9.81 -15.58
C LYS A 155 16.79 11.23 -15.03
N GLN A 156 15.67 11.92 -15.18
CA GLN A 156 15.48 13.29 -14.71
C GLN A 156 14.70 13.36 -13.38
N TRP A 157 14.31 12.20 -12.84
CA TRP A 157 13.48 12.18 -11.64
C TRP A 157 14.23 12.65 -10.41
N THR A 158 13.51 13.39 -9.59
CA THR A 158 13.95 13.81 -8.25
C THR A 158 13.71 12.70 -7.22
N PRO A 159 14.35 12.77 -6.04
CA PRO A 159 14.03 11.86 -4.93
C PRO A 159 12.54 11.85 -4.57
N SER A 160 11.85 12.98 -4.70
CA SER A 160 10.41 13.10 -4.43
C SER A 160 9.58 12.28 -5.42
N GLN A 161 9.94 12.24 -6.70
CA GLN A 161 9.25 11.40 -7.70
C GLN A 161 9.47 9.91 -7.44
N LEU A 162 10.67 9.51 -7.02
CA LEU A 162 10.93 8.12 -6.60
C LEU A 162 10.12 7.74 -5.35
N ILE A 163 10.01 8.64 -4.37
CA ILE A 163 9.15 8.43 -3.20
C ILE A 163 7.68 8.28 -3.65
N LEU A 164 7.17 9.21 -4.48
CA LEU A 164 5.80 9.14 -4.99
C LEU A 164 5.51 7.81 -5.69
N ARG A 165 6.42 7.35 -6.55
CA ARG A 165 6.32 6.04 -7.21
C ARG A 165 6.16 4.90 -6.20
N PHE A 166 6.99 4.87 -5.16
CA PHE A 166 6.87 3.86 -4.10
C PHE A 166 5.49 3.90 -3.43
N LEU A 167 5.01 5.09 -3.07
CA LEU A 167 3.72 5.26 -2.38
C LEU A 167 2.55 4.83 -3.28
N VAL A 168 2.53 5.27 -4.54
CA VAL A 168 1.50 4.92 -5.53
C VAL A 168 1.40 3.41 -5.71
N TRP A 169 2.54 2.74 -5.90
CA TRP A 169 2.61 1.30 -6.06
C TRP A 169 2.05 0.55 -4.85
N CYS A 170 2.45 0.97 -3.64
CA CYS A 170 1.99 0.35 -2.40
C CYS A 170 0.50 0.60 -2.17
N GLU A 171 -0.01 1.76 -2.54
CA GLU A 171 -1.42 2.10 -2.35
C GLU A 171 -2.34 1.35 -3.32
N ILE A 172 -1.95 1.20 -4.59
CA ILE A 172 -2.66 0.33 -5.55
C ILE A 172 -2.72 -1.09 -4.99
N TRP A 173 -1.60 -1.60 -4.48
CA TRP A 173 -1.58 -2.92 -3.85
C TRP A 173 -2.50 -3.01 -2.63
N ARG A 174 -2.49 -2.00 -1.74
CA ARG A 174 -3.34 -1.96 -0.55
C ARG A 174 -4.83 -2.00 -0.91
N GLN A 175 -5.21 -1.28 -1.97
CA GLN A 175 -6.59 -1.19 -2.46
C GLN A 175 -6.98 -2.35 -3.39
N GLN A 176 -6.06 -3.24 -3.75
CA GLN A 176 -6.35 -4.38 -4.61
C GLN A 176 -7.38 -5.28 -3.94
N LYS A 177 -8.47 -5.60 -4.64
CA LYS A 177 -9.55 -6.44 -4.11
C LYS A 177 -9.08 -7.89 -3.92
N THR A 178 -8.51 -8.16 -2.76
CA THR A 178 -8.06 -9.48 -2.30
C THR A 178 -8.76 -9.85 -1.00
N SER A 179 -8.67 -11.10 -0.57
CA SER A 179 -9.15 -11.53 0.75
C SER A 179 -8.42 -10.83 1.93
N ARG A 180 -7.38 -10.02 1.67
CA ARG A 180 -6.60 -9.31 2.69
C ARG A 180 -6.86 -7.81 2.74
N SER A 181 -7.47 -7.22 1.71
CA SER A 181 -7.60 -5.76 1.62
C SER A 181 -8.36 -5.14 2.79
N GLU A 182 -9.30 -5.88 3.39
CA GLU A 182 -10.04 -5.44 4.57
C GLU A 182 -9.11 -5.23 5.78
N SER A 183 -8.20 -6.17 6.02
CA SER A 183 -7.22 -6.09 7.13
C SER A 183 -6.24 -4.92 6.97
N TRP A 184 -6.07 -4.42 5.74
CA TRP A 184 -5.21 -3.29 5.41
C TRP A 184 -5.98 -1.98 5.25
N ARG A 185 -7.23 -1.91 5.72
CA ARG A 185 -7.90 -0.62 5.87
C ARG A 185 -7.19 0.21 6.94
N LEU A 186 -6.75 1.38 6.51
CA LEU A 186 -6.12 2.42 7.30
C LEU A 186 -7.09 3.60 7.23
N GLY A 187 -7.46 4.20 8.36
CA GLY A 187 -8.59 5.13 8.53
C GLY A 187 -8.77 6.18 7.43
N SER A 188 -8.35 7.42 7.68
CA SER A 188 -8.41 8.48 6.66
C SER A 188 -7.35 8.30 5.57
N SER A 189 -7.53 9.04 4.48
CA SER A 189 -6.51 9.24 3.43
C SER A 189 -5.19 9.77 4.01
N ARG A 190 -5.27 10.61 5.05
CA ARG A 190 -4.12 11.11 5.79
C ARG A 190 -3.38 9.99 6.51
N THR A 191 -4.08 9.16 7.26
CA THR A 191 -3.48 8.03 7.98
C THR A 191 -2.86 7.01 7.03
N ALA A 192 -3.51 6.70 5.91
CA ALA A 192 -2.92 5.86 4.88
C ALA A 192 -1.62 6.45 4.32
N THR A 193 -1.59 7.76 4.07
CA THR A 193 -0.41 8.47 3.59
C THR A 193 0.73 8.43 4.60
N GLU A 194 0.46 8.78 5.87
CA GLU A 194 1.45 8.76 6.94
C GLU A 194 2.04 7.36 7.11
N PHE A 195 1.19 6.32 7.12
CA PHE A 195 1.62 4.94 7.18
C PHE A 195 2.56 4.55 6.04
N LEU A 196 2.18 4.81 4.78
CA LEU A 196 3.01 4.44 3.63
C LEU A 196 4.36 5.17 3.62
N THR A 197 4.39 6.44 4.04
CA THR A 197 5.66 7.16 4.22
C THR A 197 6.52 6.57 5.34
N ALA A 198 5.91 6.09 6.42
CA ALA A 198 6.60 5.41 7.51
C ALA A 198 7.15 4.04 7.06
N VAL A 199 6.43 3.31 6.20
CA VAL A 199 6.91 2.07 5.58
C VAL A 199 8.19 2.32 4.79
N LEU A 200 8.21 3.33 3.92
CA LEU A 200 9.41 3.65 3.14
C LEU A 200 10.59 4.07 4.03
N LEU A 201 10.32 4.87 5.06
CA LEU A 201 11.32 5.27 6.04
C LEU A 201 11.92 4.05 6.76
N ASN A 202 11.08 3.12 7.20
CA ASN A 202 11.50 1.88 7.85
C ASN A 202 12.38 1.03 6.92
N TYR A 203 11.97 0.84 5.67
CA TYR A 203 12.76 0.11 4.69
C TYR A 203 14.13 0.77 4.43
N LYS A 204 14.17 2.10 4.31
CA LYS A 204 15.45 2.82 4.13
C LYS A 204 16.38 2.65 5.33
N MET A 205 15.84 2.68 6.55
CA MET A 205 16.59 2.38 7.77
C MET A 205 17.13 0.94 7.74
N MET A 206 16.27 -0.05 7.48
CA MET A 206 16.67 -1.46 7.40
C MET A 206 17.72 -1.72 6.32
N TRP A 207 17.65 -1.01 5.19
CA TRP A 207 18.67 -1.07 4.14
C TRP A 207 20.03 -0.59 4.65
N ARG A 208 20.05 0.55 5.35
CA ARG A 208 21.28 1.12 5.95
C ARG A 208 21.87 0.20 7.02
N GLU A 209 21.04 -0.41 7.86
CA GLU A 209 21.49 -1.37 8.88
C GLU A 209 21.89 -2.74 8.29
N GLY A 210 21.85 -2.91 6.96
CA GLY A 210 22.24 -4.14 6.31
C GLY A 210 21.29 -5.32 6.59
N CYS A 211 20.02 -5.05 6.92
CA CYS A 211 19.02 -6.09 7.18
C CYS A 211 18.50 -6.73 5.89
N LEU A 212 18.75 -6.11 4.73
CA LEU A 212 18.13 -6.44 3.46
C LEU A 212 19.17 -6.82 2.40
N HIS A 213 18.75 -7.62 1.43
CA HIS A 213 19.55 -7.88 0.23
C HIS A 213 18.63 -7.99 -0.99
N THR A 214 19.16 -7.69 -2.16
CA THR A 214 18.50 -7.99 -3.42
C THR A 214 18.82 -9.43 -3.85
N SER A 215 17.84 -10.10 -4.42
CA SER A 215 17.95 -11.43 -5.03
C SER A 215 17.31 -11.38 -6.41
N THR A 216 17.76 -12.23 -7.32
CA THR A 216 17.13 -12.36 -8.63
C THR A 216 15.93 -13.31 -8.56
N THR A 217 14.85 -12.96 -9.25
CA THR A 217 13.68 -13.82 -9.45
C THR A 217 13.65 -14.28 -10.91
N GLU A 218 14.70 -15.01 -11.29
CA GLU A 218 15.01 -15.39 -12.68
C GLU A 218 13.89 -16.19 -13.36
N THR A 219 13.00 -16.82 -12.59
CA THR A 219 11.88 -17.57 -13.12
C THR A 219 10.59 -17.30 -12.36
N ASN A 220 9.48 -17.44 -13.07
CA ASN A 220 8.13 -17.45 -12.51
C ASN A 220 7.94 -18.47 -11.38
N LEU A 221 8.70 -19.57 -11.37
CA LEU A 221 8.65 -20.57 -10.29
C LEU A 221 9.21 -20.02 -8.98
N VAL A 222 10.28 -19.23 -9.03
CA VAL A 222 10.85 -18.57 -7.85
C VAL A 222 9.85 -17.53 -7.32
N TRP A 223 9.23 -16.76 -8.21
CA TRP A 223 8.21 -15.79 -7.81
C TRP A 223 6.99 -16.46 -7.17
N ASP A 224 6.50 -17.56 -7.75
CA ASP A 224 5.39 -18.31 -7.20
C ASP A 224 5.72 -18.88 -5.80
N ARG A 225 6.99 -19.21 -5.51
CA ARG A 225 7.45 -19.59 -4.16
C ARG A 225 7.48 -18.42 -3.19
N VAL A 226 7.98 -17.26 -3.61
CA VAL A 226 7.97 -16.03 -2.79
C VAL A 226 6.54 -15.71 -2.34
N TRP A 227 5.58 -15.81 -3.26
CA TRP A 227 4.16 -15.67 -2.92
C TRP A 227 3.69 -16.75 -1.96
N ASP A 228 4.00 -18.03 -2.19
CA ASP A 228 3.53 -19.11 -1.31
C ASP A 228 4.12 -19.01 0.10
N ASP A 229 5.39 -18.64 0.22
CA ASP A 229 6.06 -18.46 1.52
C ASP A 229 5.45 -17.28 2.29
N TRP A 230 5.17 -16.15 1.63
CA TRP A 230 4.45 -15.04 2.25
C TRP A 230 3.02 -15.43 2.66
N LEU A 231 2.27 -16.11 1.78
CA LEU A 231 0.91 -16.59 2.06
C LEU A 231 0.87 -17.63 3.18
N ARG A 232 1.95 -18.38 3.39
CA ARG A 232 2.11 -19.34 4.49
C ARG A 232 2.50 -18.64 5.79
N LYS A 233 3.40 -17.66 5.73
CA LYS A 233 3.86 -16.87 6.88
C LYS A 233 2.73 -16.04 7.51
N TYR A 234 1.80 -15.56 6.68
CA TYR A 234 0.66 -14.76 7.12
C TYR A 234 -0.65 -15.45 6.74
N SER A 235 -1.00 -16.56 7.37
CA SER A 235 -2.21 -17.29 7.00
C SER A 235 -3.48 -16.49 7.38
N LEU A 236 -4.54 -16.60 6.58
CA LEU A 236 -5.82 -15.93 6.89
C LEU A 236 -6.46 -16.53 8.15
N GLN A 237 -6.25 -17.81 8.44
CA GLN A 237 -6.76 -18.48 9.65
C GLN A 237 -6.19 -17.87 10.93
N GLU A 238 -4.89 -17.53 10.95
CA GLU A 238 -4.27 -16.80 12.08
C GLU A 238 -4.84 -15.38 12.26
N ILE A 239 -5.48 -14.82 11.21
CA ILE A 239 -6.15 -13.52 11.25
C ILE A 239 -7.65 -13.67 11.61
N ASP A 240 -8.28 -14.78 11.21
CA ASP A 240 -9.73 -15.03 11.33
C ASP A 240 -10.17 -15.84 12.56
N GLU A 241 -9.30 -16.62 13.21
CA GLU A 241 -9.63 -17.45 14.40
C GLU A 241 -10.08 -16.62 15.64
N VAL A 242 -10.23 -15.31 15.51
CA VAL A 242 -10.64 -14.36 16.56
C VAL A 242 -11.77 -13.43 16.11
N VAL A 243 -12.57 -13.82 15.12
CA VAL A 243 -13.75 -13.01 14.73
C VAL A 243 -14.88 -13.21 15.74
N ASN A 244 -14.83 -12.44 16.83
CA ASN A 244 -16.02 -12.07 17.61
C ASN A 244 -15.79 -10.67 18.22
N GLY A 245 -16.29 -9.64 17.53
CA GLY A 245 -16.57 -8.33 18.13
C GLY A 245 -15.43 -7.34 18.34
N GLU A 246 -14.18 -7.64 17.93
CA GLU A 246 -13.07 -6.69 18.05
C GLU A 246 -13.17 -5.57 17.00
N PHE A 247 -13.32 -4.32 17.43
CA PHE A 247 -13.33 -3.16 16.55
C PHE A 247 -11.96 -2.46 16.54
N PHE A 248 -11.37 -2.31 15.36
CA PHE A 248 -10.18 -1.48 15.17
C PHE A 248 -10.60 -0.09 14.69
N TYR A 249 -10.73 0.85 15.62
CA TYR A 249 -10.95 2.25 15.27
C TYR A 249 -9.60 2.95 15.01
N PRO A 250 -9.38 3.47 13.80
CA PRO A 250 -8.32 4.43 13.53
C PRO A 250 -8.45 5.63 14.49
N ARG A 251 -7.35 6.09 15.07
CA ARG A 251 -7.38 7.16 16.09
C ARG A 251 -7.92 8.48 15.55
N ASP A 252 -7.61 8.78 14.30
CA ASP A 252 -8.12 9.93 13.57
C ASP A 252 -9.65 9.88 13.42
N GLN A 253 -10.25 8.70 13.33
CA GLN A 253 -11.71 8.55 13.25
C GLN A 253 -12.42 8.61 14.60
N LEU A 254 -11.70 8.52 15.73
CA LEU A 254 -12.28 8.62 17.08
C LEU A 254 -12.54 10.08 17.49
N ASP A 255 -11.81 11.03 16.90
CA ASP A 255 -11.92 12.47 17.21
C ASP A 255 -12.77 13.22 16.17
N MET A 256 -13.31 12.52 15.16
CA MET A 256 -14.07 13.10 14.07
C MET A 256 -15.56 12.81 14.20
N SER A 257 -16.39 13.83 13.99
CA SER A 257 -17.83 13.65 13.83
C SER A 257 -18.14 12.82 12.57
N GLU A 258 -19.31 12.16 12.51
CA GLU A 258 -19.73 11.41 11.31
C GLU A 258 -19.62 12.26 10.04
N GLU A 259 -19.96 13.55 10.11
CA GLU A 259 -19.88 14.50 9.00
C GLU A 259 -18.45 14.82 8.55
N GLU A 260 -17.50 14.84 9.48
CA GLU A 260 -16.07 15.00 9.19
C GLU A 260 -15.49 13.72 8.60
N VAL A 261 -15.89 12.56 9.11
CA VAL A 261 -15.55 11.25 8.52
C VAL A 261 -16.10 11.17 7.09
N TYR A 262 -17.33 11.59 6.82
CA TYR A 262 -17.88 11.63 5.46
C TYR A 262 -17.12 12.58 4.52
N LYS A 263 -16.61 13.71 5.02
CA LYS A 263 -15.81 14.66 4.24
C LYS A 263 -14.38 14.19 3.97
N GLU A 264 -13.72 13.51 4.92
CA GLU A 264 -12.36 12.99 4.72
C GLU A 264 -12.31 11.61 4.06
N VAL A 265 -13.26 10.73 4.38
CA VAL A 265 -13.40 9.38 3.79
C VAL A 265 -14.02 9.46 2.40
N GLY A 266 -14.70 10.57 2.07
CA GLY A 266 -15.15 10.90 0.73
C GLY A 266 -15.91 9.76 0.06
N TYR A 267 -17.21 9.62 0.37
CA TYR A 267 -18.14 8.75 -0.36
C TYR A 267 -17.55 7.37 -0.74
N LEU A 268 -17.76 6.37 0.12
CA LEU A 268 -17.55 4.94 -0.16
C LEU A 268 -18.46 4.38 -1.29
N GLY A 269 -18.81 5.20 -2.28
CA GLY A 269 -19.48 4.82 -3.52
C GLY A 269 -18.61 5.07 -4.76
N GLY A 270 -17.28 5.01 -4.62
CA GLY A 270 -16.34 4.91 -5.74
C GLY A 270 -16.38 3.56 -6.48
N ILE A 271 -17.57 2.98 -6.67
CA ILE A 271 -17.84 2.04 -7.76
C ILE A 271 -18.47 2.88 -8.87
N GLY A 272 -17.71 3.86 -9.37
CA GLY A 272 -18.03 4.56 -10.62
C GLY A 272 -17.41 3.76 -11.75
N GLN A 273 -18.23 3.27 -12.68
CA GLN A 273 -17.72 2.78 -13.96
C GLN A 273 -17.02 3.93 -14.67
N CYS A 274 -15.88 3.63 -15.29
CA CYS A 274 -15.13 4.57 -16.11
C CYS A 274 -15.85 4.70 -17.46
N ASP A 275 -17.04 5.26 -17.48
CA ASP A 275 -17.72 5.66 -18.72
C ASP A 275 -18.05 7.15 -18.71
N ASP A 276 -18.03 7.77 -19.89
CA ASP A 276 -18.19 9.21 -20.12
C ASP A 276 -19.59 9.76 -19.77
N VAL A 277 -20.40 8.98 -19.03
CA VAL A 277 -21.84 9.22 -18.80
C VAL A 277 -22.18 9.28 -17.30
N TYR A 278 -21.19 9.42 -16.40
CA TYR A 278 -21.46 9.48 -14.96
C TYR A 278 -22.49 10.58 -14.61
N ARG A 279 -23.71 10.14 -14.25
CA ARG A 279 -24.75 10.95 -13.62
C ARG A 279 -24.96 10.40 -12.21
N PRO A 280 -24.69 11.18 -11.15
CA PRO A 280 -24.88 10.71 -9.78
C PRO A 280 -26.34 10.31 -9.55
N VAL A 281 -26.55 9.08 -9.06
CA VAL A 281 -27.87 8.56 -8.70
C VAL A 281 -28.35 9.30 -7.44
N LYS A 282 -29.36 10.16 -7.62
CA LYS A 282 -29.97 11.04 -6.59
C LYS A 282 -30.84 10.32 -5.54
N CYS A 283 -30.58 9.05 -5.26
CA CYS A 283 -31.48 8.25 -4.43
C CYS A 283 -30.78 7.77 -3.16
N PHE A 284 -30.42 8.70 -2.27
CA PHE A 284 -30.33 8.53 -0.80
C PHE A 284 -29.92 9.88 -0.20
N LEU A 285 -30.73 10.92 -0.45
CA LEU A 285 -30.70 12.15 0.33
C LEU A 285 -31.99 12.18 1.15
N GLY A 286 -31.90 11.68 2.37
CA GLY A 286 -32.90 12.01 3.39
C GLY A 286 -32.81 13.50 3.70
N TYR A 287 -33.81 14.26 3.27
CA TYR A 287 -34.30 15.49 3.90
C TYR A 287 -33.28 16.55 4.37
N ALA A 288 -32.36 16.99 3.49
CA ALA A 288 -31.55 18.19 3.78
C ALA A 288 -31.39 19.15 2.59
N GLU A 289 -32.23 19.07 1.56
CA GLU A 289 -32.14 19.94 0.36
C GLU A 289 -33.33 20.91 0.16
N ASP A 290 -34.08 21.26 1.21
CA ASP A 290 -35.17 22.25 1.10
C ASP A 290 -34.79 23.68 1.56
N ARG A 291 -33.50 23.99 1.78
CA ARG A 291 -33.10 25.33 2.28
C ARG A 291 -32.02 26.08 1.52
N LEU A 292 -31.49 25.57 0.40
CA LEU A 292 -30.44 26.28 -0.34
C LEU A 292 -30.78 26.61 -1.80
N MET A 293 -32.06 26.53 -2.18
CA MET A 293 -32.54 26.99 -3.50
C MET A 293 -32.88 28.50 -3.56
N HIS A 294 -32.47 29.30 -2.57
CA HIS A 294 -32.48 30.76 -2.66
C HIS A 294 -31.31 31.35 -1.87
N LEU A 295 -30.16 31.54 -2.52
CA LEU A 295 -29.22 32.68 -2.40
C LEU A 295 -28.00 32.46 -3.30
#